data_AF-C7MM45-F1
#
_entry.id   AF-C7MM45-F1
#
_cell.length_a   1.000
_cell.length_b   1.000
_cell.length_c   1.000
_cell.angle_alpha   90.00
_cell.angle_beta   90.00
_cell.angle_gamma   90.00
#
_symmetry.space_group_name_H-M   'P 1'
#
loop_
_entity.id
_entity.type
_entity.pdbx_description
1 polymer ?
#
loop_
_entity_poly.entity_id
_entity_poly.type
_entity_poly.pdbx_seq_one_letter_code
_entity_poly.pdbx_strand_id
1 'polypeptide(L)' 'MQTPAQKRARAKYEREKTKQYKIRLSTISDADMIAYLDGLDNRQGRLKELIRADMAHSQNPR' A
#
# COMPACT_ATOMS: atom_id res chain seq x y z
N MET A 1 -6.30 22.78 -8.35
CA MET A 1 -5.74 23.11 -7.01
C MET A 1 -6.79 22.81 -5.95
N GLN A 2 -6.47 22.13 -4.84
CA GLN A 2 -7.48 21.81 -3.80
C GLN A 2 -7.75 23.01 -2.88
N THR A 3 -9.02 23.24 -2.54
CA THR A 3 -9.42 24.30 -1.58
C THR A 3 -8.99 23.95 -0.16
N PRO A 4 -8.87 24.94 0.76
CA PRO A 4 -8.58 24.67 2.16
C PRO A 4 -9.59 23.71 2.82
N ALA A 5 -10.87 23.78 2.42
CA ALA A 5 -11.91 22.87 2.89
C ALA A 5 -11.66 21.42 2.42
N GLN A 6 -11.29 21.22 1.14
CA GLN A 6 -10.96 19.91 0.60
C GLN A 6 -9.73 19.29 1.28
N LYS A 7 -8.71 20.09 1.58
CA LYS A 7 -7.52 19.63 2.34
C LYS A 7 -7.88 19.14 3.74
N ARG A 8 -8.71 19.90 4.47
CA ARG A 8 -9.18 19.50 5.83
C ARG A 8 -10.03 18.23 5.77
N ALA A 9 -10.93 18.12 4.80
CA ALA A 9 -11.76 16.93 4.62
C ALA A 9 -10.91 15.69 4.32
N ARG A 10 -9.91 15.82 3.44
CA ARG A 10 -8.96 14.76 3.12
C ARG A 10 -8.16 14.33 4.35
N ALA A 11 -7.59 15.27 5.10
CA ALA A 11 -6.81 14.98 6.30
C ALA A 11 -7.65 14.26 7.37
N LYS A 12 -8.92 14.66 7.53
CA LYS A 12 -9.87 13.99 8.44
C LYS A 12 -10.08 12.52 8.02
N TYR A 13 -10.36 12.30 6.74
CA TYR A 13 -10.55 10.94 6.21
C TYR A 13 -9.30 10.08 6.34
N GLU A 14 -8.13 10.61 5.97
CA GLU A 14 -6.86 9.89 6.08
C GLU A 14 -6.57 9.51 7.53
N ARG A 15 -6.82 10.41 8.50
CA ARG A 15 -6.65 10.13 9.93
C ARG A 15 -7.63 9.08 10.47
N GLU A 16 -8.90 9.15 10.07
CA GLU A 16 -9.97 8.35 10.69
C GLU A 16 -10.22 7.01 9.99
N LYS A 17 -9.91 6.92 8.69
CA LYS A 17 -10.30 5.78 7.83
C LYS A 17 -9.12 5.07 7.19
N THR A 18 -7.89 5.59 7.35
CA THR A 18 -6.71 4.97 6.75
C THR A 18 -5.57 4.84 7.76
N LYS A 19 -4.76 3.81 7.57
CA LYS A 19 -3.49 3.62 8.28
C LYS A 19 -2.40 3.46 7.24
N GLN A 20 -1.35 4.28 7.32
CA GLN A 20 -0.20 4.18 6.42
C GLN A 20 0.90 3.34 7.06
N TYR A 21 1.37 2.34 6.32
CA TYR A 21 2.60 1.61 6.60
C TYR A 21 3.65 2.07 5.60
N LYS A 22 4.88 2.32 6.07
CA LYS A 22 6.02 2.70 5.23
C LYS A 22 7.05 1.57 5.27
N ILE A 23 7.46 1.12 4.09
CA ILE A 23 8.47 0.08 3.90
C ILE A 23 9.60 0.71 3.09
N ARG A 24 10.85 0.39 3.42
CA ARG A 24 12.02 0.77 2.61
C ARG A 24 12.46 -0.45 1.81
N LEU A 25 12.71 -0.24 0.52
CA LEU A 25 13.34 -1.22 -0.36
C LEU A 25 14.75 -0.72 -0.68
N SER A 26 15.70 -1.64 -0.65
CA SER A 26 17.07 -1.38 -1.07
C SER A 26 17.11 -1.27 -2.58
N THR A 27 17.70 -0.20 -3.10
CA THR A 27 17.88 -0.01 -4.54
C THR A 27 18.92 -0.97 -5.14
N ILE A 28 19.60 -1.75 -4.31
CA ILE A 28 20.63 -2.73 -4.74
C ILE A 28 20.06 -4.15 -4.69
N SER A 29 19.59 -4.61 -3.53
CA SER A 29 19.12 -5.99 -3.36
C SER A 29 17.69 -6.22 -3.80
N ASP A 30 16.86 -5.17 -3.75
CA ASP A 30 15.42 -5.26 -4.01
C ASP A 30 15.07 -4.54 -5.33
N ALA A 31 16.07 -4.37 -6.21
CA ALA A 31 15.95 -3.63 -7.46
C ALA A 31 14.89 -4.25 -8.40
N ASP A 32 14.79 -5.57 -8.42
CA ASP A 32 13.77 -6.33 -9.13
C ASP A 32 12.37 -6.07 -8.57
N MET A 33 12.21 -6.05 -7.24
CA MET A 33 10.94 -5.71 -6.58
C MET A 33 10.52 -4.28 -6.89
N ILE A 34 11.46 -3.33 -6.90
CA ILE A 34 11.21 -1.93 -7.27
C ILE A 34 10.72 -1.87 -8.72
N ALA A 35 11.44 -2.51 -9.66
CA ALA A 35 11.06 -2.52 -11.08
C ALA A 35 9.67 -3.14 -11.29
N TYR A 36 9.36 -4.24 -10.60
CA TYR A 36 8.05 -4.86 -10.64
C TYR A 36 6.95 -3.92 -10.11
N LEU A 37 7.17 -3.27 -8.96
CA LEU A 37 6.20 -2.30 -8.40
C LEU A 37 6.03 -1.08 -9.32
N ASP A 38 7.09 -0.64 -9.98
CA ASP A 38 7.04 0.50 -10.88
C ASP A 38 6.23 0.24 -12.15
N GLY A 39 6.18 -1.02 -12.61
CA GLY A 39 5.34 -1.44 -13.74
C GLY A 39 3.86 -1.64 -13.43
N LEU A 40 3.42 -1.50 -12.16
CA LEU A 40 2.02 -1.68 -11.78
C LEU A 40 1.22 -0.38 -11.83
N ASP A 41 0.05 -0.43 -12.47
CA ASP A 41 -0.93 0.66 -12.43
C ASP A 41 -1.42 0.95 -10.99
N ASN A 42 -1.51 -0.08 -10.16
CA ASN A 42 -1.99 0.04 -8.77
C ASN A 42 -1.20 -0.82 -7.78
N ARG A 43 -0.08 -0.27 -7.29
CA ARG A 43 0.80 -0.88 -6.27
C ARG A 43 0.05 -1.21 -4.97
N GLN A 44 -0.82 -0.31 -4.51
CA GLN A 44 -1.57 -0.52 -3.27
C GLN A 44 -2.59 -1.65 -3.40
N GLY A 45 -3.26 -1.77 -4.55
CA GLY A 45 -4.17 -2.86 -4.86
C GLY A 45 -3.45 -4.21 -4.83
N ARG A 46 -2.33 -4.30 -5.56
CA ARG A 46 -1.53 -5.53 -5.62
C ARG A 46 -1.03 -5.98 -4.25
N LEU A 47 -0.53 -5.04 -3.44
CA LEU A 47 -0.08 -5.36 -2.08
C LEU A 47 -1.23 -5.89 -1.20
N LYS A 48 -2.44 -5.30 -1.30
CA LYS A 48 -3.61 -5.78 -0.55
C LYS A 48 -4.04 -7.19 -0.96
N GLU A 49 -3.96 -7.52 -2.25
CA GLU A 49 -4.26 -8.87 -2.73
C GLU A 49 -3.29 -9.89 -2.15
N LEU A 50 -1.98 -9.62 -2.21
CA LEU A 50 -0.94 -10.50 -1.67
C LEU A 50 -1.10 -10.71 -0.17
N ILE A 51 -1.32 -9.64 0.60
CA ILE A 51 -1.54 -9.75 2.06
C ILE A 51 -2.81 -10.56 2.36
N ARG A 52 -3.91 -10.36 1.63
CA ARG A 52 -5.14 -11.13 1.85
C ARG A 52 -4.97 -12.60 1.51
N ALA A 53 -4.26 -12.92 0.42
CA ALA A 53 -3.93 -14.29 0.06
C ALA A 53 -3.08 -14.95 1.15
N ASP A 54 -2.02 -14.27 1.60
CA ASP A 54 -1.15 -14.73 2.67
C ASP A 54 -1.89 -14.97 4.00
N MET A 55 -2.77 -14.04 4.39
CA MET A 55 -3.66 -14.22 5.54
C MET A 55 -4.56 -15.45 5.39
N ALA A 56 -5.15 -15.67 4.22
CA ALA A 56 -6.02 -16.81 3.96
C ALA A 56 -5.24 -18.14 4.03
N HIS A 57 -4.00 -18.17 3.52
CA HIS A 57 -3.13 -19.34 3.63
C HIS A 57 -2.67 -19.59 5.07
N SER A 58 -2.36 -18.54 5.83
CA SER A 58 -1.89 -18.64 7.22
C SER A 58 -2.97 -19.07 8.21
N GLN A 59 -4.24 -18.75 7.93
CA GLN A 59 -5.38 -19.13 8.78
C GLN A 59 -5.90 -20.55 8.51
N ASN A 60 -5.34 -21.25 7.52
CA ASN A 60 -5.66 -22.65 7.23
C ASN A 60 -4.39 -23.51 7.37
N PRO A 61 -3.90 -23.73 8.59
CA PRO A 61 -2.79 -24.66 8.81
C PRO A 61 -3.26 -26.04 8.36
N ARG A 62 -2.49 -26.65 7.45
CA ARG A 62 -2.67 -28.06 7.07
C ARG A 62 -2.56 -28.97 8.29
#